data_AF-A0A522YVQ5-F1
#
_entry.id   AF-A0A522YVQ5-F1
#
_cell.length_a   1.000
_cell.length_b   1.000
_cell.length_c   1.000
_cell.angle_alpha   90.00
_cell.angle_beta   90.00
_cell.angle_gamma   90.00
#
_symmetry.space_group_name_H-M   'P 1'
#
loop_
_entity.id
_entity.type
_entity.pdbx_description
1 polymer ?
#
loop_
_entity_poly.entity_id
_entity_poly.type
_entity_poly.pdbx_seq_one_letter_code
_entity_poly.pdbx_strand_id
1 'polypeptide(L)'
;MNRKIILAVILTIIVFGVGISVVQNAKNSEKYSGIFHLDATFYKEKKYVEITFDDSTQKATKITLEIQGMEQSFQKIFTGSNFTIQVPFDDVPKYGWKTMPVTLVVEHPEFGKVGVKTDIHNQNEQASKIIFSEPE
;
A
#
# COMPACT_ATOMS: atom_id res chain seq x y z
N MET A 1 18.37 -28.69 -8.13
CA MET A 1 17.01 -28.81 -7.56
C MET A 1 16.34 -27.45 -7.68
N ASN A 2 15.61 -27.22 -8.76
CA ASN A 2 15.10 -25.88 -9.10
C ASN A 2 13.79 -25.65 -8.35
N ARG A 3 13.84 -24.85 -7.29
CA ARG A 3 12.62 -24.40 -6.59
C ARG A 3 11.95 -23.33 -7.46
N LYS A 4 10.97 -23.76 -8.26
CA LYS A 4 10.05 -22.83 -8.94
C LYS A 4 9.24 -22.13 -7.84
N ILE A 5 9.50 -20.84 -7.63
CA ILE A 5 8.66 -20.00 -6.78
C ILE A 5 7.35 -19.81 -7.56
N ILE A 6 6.30 -20.52 -7.14
CA ILE A 6 4.97 -20.36 -7.71
C ILE A 6 4.42 -19.04 -7.14
N LEU A 7 4.53 -17.96 -7.90
CA LEU A 7 3.77 -16.73 -7.69
C LEU A 7 2.30 -17.03 -7.96
N ALA A 8 1.61 -17.58 -6.97
CA ALA A 8 0.17 -17.72 -7.01
C ALA A 8 -0.45 -16.33 -6.84
N VAL A 9 -0.77 -15.67 -7.96
CA VAL A 9 -1.67 -14.51 -7.98
C VAL A 9 -3.07 -15.07 -7.79
N ILE A 10 -3.50 -15.18 -6.53
CA ILE A 10 -4.87 -15.58 -6.20
C ILE A 10 -5.76 -14.36 -6.43
N LEU A 11 -6.48 -14.36 -7.56
CA LEU A 11 -7.56 -13.42 -7.88
C LEU A 11 -8.80 -13.73 -7.01
N THR A 12 -8.69 -13.57 -5.70
CA THR A 12 -9.89 -13.39 -4.87
C THR A 12 -10.26 -11.92 -4.98
N ILE A 13 -11.22 -11.62 -5.87
CA ILE A 13 -11.92 -10.33 -5.88
C ILE A 13 -12.75 -10.28 -4.59
N ILE A 14 -12.11 -9.91 -3.49
CA ILE A 14 -12.85 -9.47 -2.31
C ILE A 14 -13.09 -8.00 -2.57
N VAL A 15 -14.31 -7.68 -3.03
CA VAL A 15 -14.81 -6.32 -3.15
C VAL A 15 -14.88 -5.71 -1.74
N PHE A 16 -13.74 -5.33 -1.18
CA PHE A 16 -13.64 -4.24 -0.22
C PHE A 16 -13.43 -2.96 -1.03
N GLY A 17 -14.36 -2.70 -1.95
CA GLY A 17 -14.76 -1.35 -2.29
C GLY A 17 -15.38 -0.70 -1.06
N VAL A 18 -14.60 -0.53 0.00
CA VAL A 18 -14.98 0.35 1.09
C VAL A 18 -14.41 1.68 0.67
N GLY A 19 -15.31 2.51 0.14
CA GLY A 19 -15.20 3.96 0.18
C GLY A 19 -14.92 4.39 1.60
N ILE A 20 -13.66 4.32 2.02
CA ILE A 20 -13.16 5.14 3.11
C ILE A 20 -13.21 6.54 2.51
N SER A 21 -14.27 7.29 2.81
CA SER A 21 -14.31 8.72 2.61
C SER A 21 -13.07 9.28 3.29
N VAL A 22 -12.06 9.68 2.52
CA VAL A 22 -10.82 10.23 3.04
C VAL A 22 -11.13 11.63 3.55
N VAL A 23 -11.72 11.73 4.74
CA VAL A 23 -11.73 12.98 5.49
C VAL A 23 -10.31 13.16 6.01
N GLN A 24 -9.51 13.88 5.21
CA GLN A 24 -8.18 14.30 5.60
C GLN A 24 -8.32 15.19 6.82
N ASN A 25 -7.99 14.67 7.99
CA ASN A 25 -7.92 15.48 9.19
C ASN A 25 -6.48 15.50 9.69
N ALA A 26 -5.96 16.70 9.96
CA ALA A 26 -4.61 16.89 10.53
C ALA A 26 -4.39 16.01 11.78
N LYS A 27 -5.46 15.79 12.56
CA LYS A 27 -5.46 14.89 13.73
C LYS A 27 -5.03 13.46 13.41
N ASN A 28 -5.41 12.91 12.25
CA ASN A 28 -5.04 11.55 11.86
C ASN A 28 -3.53 11.48 11.54
N SER A 29 -3.00 12.52 10.89
CA SER A 29 -1.56 12.61 10.61
C SER A 29 -0.74 12.65 11.89
N GLU A 30 -1.15 13.43 12.88
CA GLU A 30 -0.50 13.48 14.20
C GLU A 30 -0.54 12.13 14.92
N LYS A 31 -1.66 11.43 14.84
CA LYS A 31 -1.87 10.13 15.50
C LYS A 31 -1.00 9.01 14.91
N TYR A 32 -0.82 8.97 13.59
CA TYR A 32 -0.28 7.78 12.90
C TYR A 32 1.10 7.92 12.27
N SER A 33 1.60 9.14 12.03
CA SER A 33 2.85 9.36 11.27
C SER A 33 4.12 8.77 11.90
N GLY A 34 4.14 8.55 13.21
CA GLY A 34 5.24 7.85 13.90
C GLY A 34 5.00 6.35 14.13
N ILE A 35 3.88 5.82 13.64
CA ILE A 35 3.43 4.45 13.87
C ILE A 35 3.46 3.64 12.57
N PHE A 36 2.82 4.18 11.53
CA PHE A 36 2.70 3.51 10.25
C PHE A 36 3.60 4.15 9.21
N HIS A 37 4.53 3.34 8.71
CA HIS A 37 5.45 3.69 7.64
C HIS A 37 5.04 2.97 6.37
N LEU A 38 4.97 3.71 5.26
CA LEU A 38 4.62 3.18 3.94
C LEU A 38 5.46 3.89 2.90
N ASP A 39 6.14 3.12 2.07
CA ASP A 39 6.87 3.61 0.91
C ASP A 39 6.52 2.81 -0.34
N ALA A 40 6.52 3.47 -1.49
CA ALA A 40 6.26 2.87 -2.78
C ALA A 40 7.22 3.45 -3.84
N THR A 41 8.32 2.75 -4.06
CA THR A 41 9.40 3.19 -4.95
C THR A 41 9.35 2.44 -6.28
N PHE A 42 9.29 3.17 -7.39
CA PHE A 42 9.45 2.61 -8.74
C PHE A 42 10.92 2.48 -9.14
N TYR A 43 11.30 1.27 -9.53
CA TYR A 43 12.63 0.92 -10.06
C TYR A 43 12.56 0.74 -11.56
N LYS A 44 12.73 1.83 -12.32
CA LYS A 44 12.60 1.85 -13.79
C LYS A 44 13.41 0.76 -14.50
N GLU A 45 14.69 0.63 -14.17
CA GLU A 45 15.58 -0.35 -14.80
C GLU A 45 15.20 -1.81 -14.49
N LYS A 46 14.52 -2.03 -13.35
CA LYS A 46 14.11 -3.35 -12.89
C LYS A 46 12.64 -3.66 -13.19
N LYS A 47 11.87 -2.67 -13.66
CA LYS A 47 10.45 -2.77 -14.03
C LYS A 47 9.56 -3.32 -12.91
N TYR A 48 9.73 -2.78 -11.71
CA TYR A 48 8.82 -3.06 -10.60
C TYR A 48 8.65 -1.85 -9.69
N VAL A 49 7.55 -1.83 -8.96
CA VAL A 49 7.34 -0.98 -7.78
C VAL A 49 7.60 -1.83 -6.54
N GLU A 50 8.51 -1.39 -5.69
CA GLU A 50 8.69 -1.98 -4.36
C GLU A 50 7.80 -1.23 -3.38
N ILE A 51 6.97 -1.97 -2.65
CA ILE A 51 6.09 -1.43 -1.63
C ILE A 51 6.54 -2.01 -0.31
N THR A 52 6.84 -1.13 0.64
CA THR A 52 7.20 -1.49 2.01
C THR A 52 6.19 -0.90 2.97
N PHE A 53 5.79 -1.69 3.96
CA PHE A 53 4.96 -1.25 5.05
C PHE A 53 5.53 -1.75 6.37
N ASP A 54 5.51 -0.90 7.38
CA ASP A 54 5.88 -1.23 8.75
C ASP A 54 4.95 -0.53 9.75
N ASP A 55 4.35 -1.32 10.64
CA ASP A 55 3.72 -0.86 11.87
C ASP A 55 4.70 -1.04 13.04
N SER A 56 5.20 0.08 13.56
CA SER A 56 6.24 0.10 14.59
C SER A 56 5.78 -0.48 15.94
N THR A 57 4.48 -0.61 16.17
CA THR A 57 3.93 -1.24 17.37
C THR A 57 3.91 -2.76 17.28
N GLN A 58 4.07 -3.32 16.08
CA GLN A 58 4.01 -4.75 15.77
C GLN A 58 2.67 -5.42 16.13
N LYS A 59 1.57 -4.66 16.11
CA LYS A 59 0.25 -5.14 16.56
C LYS A 59 -0.76 -5.30 15.44
N ALA A 60 -0.51 -4.73 14.25
CA ALA A 60 -1.36 -4.94 13.09
C ALA A 60 -1.52 -6.45 12.81
N THR A 61 -2.77 -6.86 12.62
CA THR A 61 -3.15 -8.27 12.47
C THR A 61 -3.34 -8.64 11.01
N LYS A 62 -3.83 -7.69 10.20
CA LYS A 62 -4.09 -7.87 8.78
C LYS A 62 -3.88 -6.57 8.02
N ILE A 63 -3.25 -6.65 6.86
CA ILE A 63 -3.06 -5.51 5.96
C ILE A 63 -3.60 -5.90 4.58
N THR A 64 -4.52 -5.11 4.07
CA THR A 64 -5.04 -5.27 2.69
C THR A 64 -4.41 -4.19 1.82
N LEU A 65 -3.53 -4.59 0.91
CA LEU A 65 -2.85 -3.74 -0.07
C LEU A 65 -3.62 -3.71 -1.39
N GLU A 66 -3.76 -2.53 -1.97
CA GLU A 66 -4.26 -2.29 -3.33
C GLU A 66 -3.37 -1.28 -4.06
N ILE A 67 -3.25 -1.44 -5.38
CA ILE A 67 -2.71 -0.40 -6.28
C ILE A 67 -3.86 0.03 -7.20
N GLN A 68 -4.30 1.27 -7.03
CA GLN A 68 -5.44 1.79 -7.78
C GLN A 68 -5.05 2.16 -9.21
N GLY A 69 -6.01 2.13 -10.14
CA GLY A 69 -5.81 2.57 -11.52
C GLY A 69 -4.99 1.63 -12.40
N MET A 70 -4.66 0.43 -11.94
CA MET A 70 -4.04 -0.61 -12.80
C MET A 70 -5.06 -1.15 -13.80
N GLU A 71 -4.60 -1.53 -15.00
CA GLU A 71 -5.46 -2.16 -16.02
C GLU A 71 -6.11 -3.45 -15.48
N GLN A 72 -5.33 -4.28 -14.79
CA GLN A 72 -5.81 -5.39 -14.00
C GLN A 72 -5.77 -5.00 -12.52
N SER A 73 -6.91 -5.15 -11.83
CA SER A 73 -7.02 -4.87 -10.40
C SER A 73 -5.97 -5.67 -9.61
N PHE A 74 -5.18 -4.98 -8.78
CA PHE A 74 -4.20 -5.59 -7.91
C PHE A 74 -4.63 -5.44 -6.45
N GLN A 75 -4.77 -6.56 -5.76
CA GLN A 75 -5.02 -6.61 -4.33
C GLN A 75 -4.24 -7.77 -3.70
N LYS A 76 -3.71 -7.55 -2.49
CA LYS A 76 -3.05 -8.59 -1.72
C LYS A 76 -3.31 -8.42 -0.23
N ILE A 77 -3.52 -9.53 0.47
CA ILE A 77 -3.69 -9.55 1.92
C ILE A 77 -2.43 -10.11 2.56
N PHE A 78 -1.94 -9.43 3.59
CA PHE A 78 -0.84 -9.86 4.44
C PHE A 78 -1.35 -10.07 5.87
N THR A 79 -0.81 -11.08 6.54
CA THR A 79 -0.96 -11.28 7.98
C THR A 79 0.28 -10.76 8.70
N GLY A 80 0.10 -10.04 9.80
CA GLY A 80 1.20 -9.42 10.55
C GLY A 80 1.35 -7.92 10.28
N SER A 81 2.43 -7.35 10.81
CA SER A 81 2.61 -5.91 10.96
C SER A 81 3.60 -5.26 9.99
N ASN A 82 4.22 -6.03 9.10
CA ASN A 82 5.10 -5.49 8.07
C ASN A 82 5.11 -6.38 6.82
N PHE A 83 5.52 -5.79 5.70
CA PHE A 83 5.86 -6.54 4.50
C PHE A 83 6.77 -5.72 3.56
N THR A 84 7.43 -6.44 2.66
CA THR A 84 8.03 -5.90 1.44
C THR A 84 7.54 -6.73 0.27
N ILE A 85 7.09 -6.08 -0.81
CA ILE A 85 6.66 -6.73 -2.04
C ILE A 85 7.14 -5.96 -3.26
N GLN A 86 7.51 -6.70 -4.30
CA GLN A 86 7.79 -6.15 -5.63
C GLN A 86 6.62 -6.51 -6.54
N VAL A 87 5.98 -5.48 -7.10
CA VAL A 87 4.89 -5.61 -8.07
C VAL A 87 5.43 -5.23 -9.45
N PRO A 88 5.38 -6.13 -10.46
CA PRO A 88 5.81 -5.81 -11.80
C PRO A 88 5.08 -4.58 -12.35
N PHE A 89 5.84 -3.66 -12.94
CA PHE A 89 5.32 -2.42 -13.49
C PHE A 89 6.25 -1.94 -14.61
N ASP A 90 5.73 -1.80 -15.82
CA ASP A 90 6.59 -1.61 -17.00
C ASP A 90 7.14 -0.19 -17.13
N ASP A 91 6.30 0.82 -16.91
CA ASP A 91 6.69 2.22 -17.06
C ASP A 91 5.79 3.13 -16.22
N VAL A 92 6.20 4.40 -16.08
CA VAL A 92 5.42 5.43 -15.40
C VAL A 92 4.07 5.63 -16.11
N PRO A 93 2.94 5.71 -15.37
CA PRO A 93 1.63 5.96 -15.97
C PRO A 93 1.62 7.25 -16.79
N LYS A 94 0.85 7.26 -17.88
CA LYS A 94 0.73 8.43 -18.79
C LYS A 94 0.41 9.74 -18.07
N TYR A 95 -0.36 9.68 -16.98
CA TYR A 95 -0.78 10.83 -16.18
C TYR A 95 -0.04 10.95 -14.84
N GLY A 96 1.06 10.21 -14.68
CA GLY A 96 1.91 10.19 -13.50
C GLY A 96 1.34 9.37 -12.33
N TRP A 97 2.15 9.21 -11.28
CA TRP A 97 1.84 8.33 -10.16
C TRP A 97 0.64 8.76 -9.32
N LYS A 98 0.26 10.04 -9.34
CA LYS A 98 -0.94 10.55 -8.65
C LYS A 98 -2.24 9.89 -9.10
N THR A 99 -2.26 9.32 -10.32
CA THR A 99 -3.44 8.59 -10.80
C THR A 99 -3.43 7.12 -10.41
N MET A 100 -2.35 6.62 -9.80
CA MET A 100 -2.19 5.22 -9.42
C MET A 100 -1.59 5.09 -8.01
N PRO A 101 -2.32 5.53 -6.98
CA PRO A 101 -1.83 5.45 -5.61
C PRO A 101 -1.79 4.02 -5.07
N VAL A 102 -0.93 3.81 -4.09
CA VAL A 102 -0.92 2.64 -3.22
C VAL A 102 -1.82 2.92 -2.02
N THR A 103 -2.73 2.01 -1.74
CA THR A 103 -3.66 2.11 -0.59
C THR A 103 -3.61 0.85 0.25
N LEU A 104 -3.61 1.03 1.57
CA LEU A 104 -3.70 -0.03 2.56
C LEU A 104 -4.94 0.15 3.42
N VAL A 105 -5.54 -0.95 3.82
CA VAL A 105 -6.38 -1.03 5.01
C VAL A 105 -5.65 -1.87 6.05
N VAL A 106 -5.22 -1.22 7.13
CA VAL A 106 -4.54 -1.84 8.27
C VAL A 106 -5.56 -2.15 9.35
N GLU A 107 -5.69 -3.41 9.73
CA GLU A 107 -6.46 -3.84 10.90
C GLU A 107 -5.54 -3.90 12.11
N HIS A 108 -5.82 -3.04 13.09
CA HIS A 108 -5.00 -2.85 14.28
C HIS A 108 -5.87 -2.97 15.54
N PRO A 109 -5.47 -3.75 16.56
CA PRO A 109 -6.29 -4.01 17.74
C PRO A 109 -6.59 -2.74 18.56
N GLU A 110 -5.70 -1.75 18.54
CA GLU A 110 -5.87 -0.50 19.29
C GLU A 110 -6.57 0.61 18.50
N PHE A 111 -6.48 0.57 17.17
CA PHE A 111 -6.94 1.67 16.31
C PHE A 111 -8.13 1.28 15.43
N GLY A 112 -8.55 0.00 15.47
CA GLY A 112 -9.52 -0.53 14.54
C GLY A 112 -8.94 -0.59 13.13
N LYS A 113 -9.74 -0.19 12.13
CA LYS A 113 -9.30 -0.12 10.73
C LYS A 113 -8.72 1.25 10.44
N VAL A 114 -7.53 1.30 9.85
CA VAL A 114 -6.89 2.54 9.41
C VAL A 114 -6.57 2.44 7.92
N GLY A 115 -7.06 3.41 7.15
CA GLY A 115 -6.68 3.57 5.75
C GLY A 115 -5.37 4.34 5.65
N VAL A 116 -4.39 3.79 4.94
CA VAL A 116 -3.06 4.39 4.71
C VAL A 116 -2.85 4.50 3.21
N LYS A 117 -2.51 5.69 2.70
CA LYS A 117 -2.33 5.94 1.27
C LYS A 117 -1.02 6.66 1.01
N THR A 118 -0.31 6.27 -0.04
CA THR A 118 0.81 7.04 -0.60
C THR A 118 0.79 6.97 -2.13
N ASP A 119 1.41 7.95 -2.78
CA ASP A 119 1.65 7.90 -4.22
C ASP A 119 3.00 7.23 -4.48
N ILE A 120 3.12 6.49 -5.59
CA ILE A 120 4.39 5.91 -6.03
C ILE A 120 5.35 7.07 -6.43
N HIS A 121 6.64 6.91 -6.18
CA HIS A 121 7.67 7.85 -6.62
C HIS A 121 8.87 7.12 -7.25
N ASN A 122 9.72 7.83 -7.99
CA ASN A 122 10.93 7.23 -8.56
C ASN A 122 12.05 7.09 -7.51
N GLN A 123 12.99 6.16 -7.71
CA GLN A 123 14.10 5.86 -6.76
C GLN A 123 14.95 7.06 -6.30
N ASN A 124 14.97 8.15 -7.08
CA ASN A 124 15.75 9.36 -6.77
C ASN A 124 14.87 10.57 -6.41
N GLU A 125 13.57 10.34 -6.25
CA GLU A 125 12.61 11.36 -5.81
C GLU A 125 12.34 11.21 -4.32
N GLN A 126 11.93 12.32 -3.69
CA GLN A 126 11.48 12.30 -2.31
C GLN A 126 10.21 11.43 -2.20
N ALA A 127 10.17 10.60 -1.15
CA ALA A 127 8.99 9.80 -0.83
C ALA A 127 7.73 10.67 -0.73
N SER A 128 6.64 10.16 -1.28
CA SER A 128 5.35 10.83 -1.24
C SER A 128 4.81 10.90 0.18
N LYS A 129 4.05 11.97 0.47
CA LYS A 129 3.40 12.12 1.77
C LYS A 129 2.37 11.00 1.99
N ILE A 130 2.44 10.36 3.15
CA ILE A 130 1.43 9.40 3.58
C ILE A 130 0.17 10.14 4.06
N ILE A 131 -0.99 9.65 3.64
CA ILE A 131 -2.31 10.14 4.04
C ILE A 131 -2.99 9.04 4.86
N PHE A 132 -3.56 9.44 6.00
CA PHE A 132 -4.26 8.54 6.92
C PHE A 132 -5.75 8.84 7.00
N SER A 133 -6.56 7.79 7.16
CA SER A 133 -8.01 7.85 7.28
C SER A 133 -8.52 6.77 8.23
N GLU A 134 -9.67 7.03 8.84
CA GLU A 134 -10.43 6.04 9.61
C GLU A 134 -11.76 5.83 8.88
N PRO A 135 -12.33 4.62 8.82
CA PRO A 135 -13.67 4.42 8.32
C PRO A 135 -14.69 5.11 9.23
N GLU A 136 -15.70 5.75 8.64
CA GLU A 136 -16.85 6.31 9.35
C GLU A 136 -17.70 5.22 10.03
#